data_AF-A0A969NS66-F1
#
_entry.id   AF-A0A969NS66-F1
#
_cell.length_a   1.000
_cell.length_b   1.000
_cell.length_c   1.000
_cell.angle_alpha   90.00
_cell.angle_beta   90.00
_cell.angle_gamma   90.00
#
_symmetry.space_group_name_H-M   'P 1'
#
loop_
_entity.id
_entity.type
_entity.pdbx_description
1 polymer ?
#
loop_
_entity_poly.entity_id
_entity_poly.type
_entity_poly.pdbx_seq_one_letter_code
_entity_poly.pdbx_strand_id
1 'polypeptide(L)'
;MQSFLGFIFGNILSSYFPKITERQKSAVSNTLLSEAWTKCLLVLELLLGRFDRRRLIFALRKKHSLQIQQQCIPSAKTKPLPVPEIAAADISPSKFHQITNGLTSPVVIKGFLRDSDACNKWGLPYFQEKLGESVYPAIKDSRQENSENKENKVELIKVRDLLEGISRGEHTYLNNVTQIFADNPFLIEELQLGKLASLMNTKVTNGDCFDVINMFWGVKVREIACTVLLRETFLQYCGTQKMAVNRP
;
A
#
# COMPACT_ATOMS: atom_id res chain seq x y z
N MET A 1 -32.90 25.09 20.82
CA MET A 1 -32.14 24.73 19.60
C MET A 1 -32.52 23.34 19.05
N GLN A 2 -32.64 22.30 19.88
CA GLN A 2 -33.07 20.96 19.45
C GLN A 2 -34.48 20.91 18.82
N SER A 3 -35.43 21.71 19.34
CA SER A 3 -36.80 21.78 18.81
C SER A 3 -36.90 22.43 17.42
N PHE A 4 -36.03 23.40 17.13
CA PHE A 4 -36.01 24.12 15.85
C PHE A 4 -35.45 23.26 14.71
N LEU A 5 -34.39 22.50 15.00
CA LEU A 5 -33.80 21.56 14.04
C LEU A 5 -34.71 20.35 13.78
N GLY A 6 -35.41 19.84 14.80
CA GLY A 6 -36.43 18.80 14.62
C GLY A 6 -37.56 19.23 13.69
N PHE A 7 -37.97 20.49 13.76
CA PHE A 7 -39.03 21.05 12.89
C PHE A 7 -38.59 21.19 11.43
N ILE A 8 -37.37 21.65 11.17
CA ILE A 8 -36.84 21.76 9.79
C ILE A 8 -36.70 20.38 9.14
N PHE A 9 -36.19 19.39 9.88
CA PHE A 9 -36.01 18.03 9.34
C PHE A 9 -37.32 17.26 9.16
N GLY A 10 -38.32 17.48 10.03
CA GLY A 10 -39.66 16.90 9.86
C GLY A 10 -40.33 17.36 8.55
N ASN A 11 -40.11 18.61 8.16
CA ASN A 11 -40.63 19.16 6.91
C ASN A 11 -39.87 18.66 5.67
N ILE A 12 -38.55 18.51 5.74
CA ILE A 12 -37.74 17.96 4.64
C ILE A 12 -38.04 16.47 4.42
N LEU A 13 -38.11 15.66 5.47
CA LEU A 13 -38.42 14.23 5.29
C LEU A 13 -39.83 14.00 4.76
N SER A 14 -40.80 14.85 5.13
CA SER A 14 -42.18 14.74 4.65
C SER A 14 -42.32 15.12 3.17
N SER A 15 -41.48 16.01 2.64
CA SER A 15 -41.51 16.37 1.23
C SER A 15 -40.85 15.34 0.30
N TYR A 16 -39.92 14.52 0.81
CA TYR A 16 -39.27 13.47 0.03
C TYR A 16 -39.83 12.06 0.28
N PHE A 17 -40.51 11.80 1.41
CA PHE A 17 -41.00 10.47 1.79
C PHE A 17 -42.41 10.53 2.42
N PRO A 18 -43.49 10.66 1.60
CA PRO A 18 -44.84 11.00 2.08
C PRO A 18 -45.56 9.89 2.88
N LYS A 19 -44.97 8.70 3.06
CA LYS A 19 -45.58 7.56 3.77
C LYS A 19 -44.97 7.26 5.15
N ILE A 20 -44.10 8.12 5.67
CA ILE A 20 -43.48 7.92 6.99
C ILE A 20 -44.47 8.28 8.11
N THR A 21 -44.67 7.35 9.05
CA THR A 21 -45.56 7.54 10.21
C THR A 21 -44.90 8.38 11.32
N GLU A 22 -45.69 9.11 12.12
CA GLU A 22 -45.17 9.94 13.24
C GLU A 22 -44.32 9.14 14.24
N ARG A 23 -44.62 7.85 14.44
CA ARG A 23 -43.84 6.95 15.29
C ARG A 23 -42.43 6.69 14.73
N GLN A 24 -42.30 6.61 13.41
CA GLN A 24 -41.00 6.47 12.73
C GLN A 24 -40.22 7.80 12.75
N LYS A 25 -40.91 8.95 12.67
CA LYS A 25 -40.27 10.28 12.81
C LYS A 25 -39.62 10.45 14.18
N SER A 26 -40.30 10.02 15.25
CA SER A 26 -39.75 10.05 16.62
C SER A 26 -38.60 9.04 16.86
N ALA A 27 -38.58 7.90 16.16
CA ALA A 27 -37.51 6.91 16.28
C ALA A 27 -36.20 7.37 15.60
N VAL A 28 -36.32 8.16 14.53
CA VAL A 28 -35.17 8.74 13.81
C VAL A 28 -34.55 9.91 14.60
N SER A 29 -35.36 10.68 15.35
CA SER A 29 -34.84 11.79 16.14
C SER A 29 -33.98 11.35 17.34
N ASN A 30 -34.18 10.13 17.85
CA ASN A 30 -33.62 9.71 19.13
C ASN A 30 -32.48 8.68 19.06
N THR A 31 -32.20 8.06 17.90
CA THR A 31 -31.30 6.88 17.88
C THR A 31 -30.07 6.97 16.98
N LEU A 32 -29.80 8.08 16.27
CA LEU A 32 -28.78 8.08 15.23
C LEU A 32 -28.10 9.45 15.09
N LEU A 33 -26.99 9.66 15.80
CA LEU A 33 -26.22 10.91 15.73
C LEU A 33 -24.75 10.76 15.26
N SER A 34 -24.32 9.61 14.74
CA SER A 34 -22.99 9.54 14.08
C SER A 34 -22.95 8.75 12.77
N GLU A 35 -23.43 7.51 12.74
CA GLU A 35 -23.34 6.69 11.51
C GLU A 35 -24.34 7.08 10.43
N ALA A 36 -25.60 7.29 10.78
CA ALA A 36 -26.61 7.70 9.79
C ALA A 36 -26.32 9.12 9.28
N TRP A 37 -25.79 10.02 10.12
CA TRP A 37 -25.36 11.35 9.69
C TRP A 37 -24.24 11.29 8.68
N THR A 38 -23.24 10.43 8.90
CA THR A 38 -22.15 10.23 7.94
C THR A 38 -22.68 9.69 6.62
N LYS A 39 -23.64 8.75 6.65
CA LYS A 39 -24.28 8.18 5.46
C LYS A 39 -25.20 9.18 4.74
N CYS A 40 -25.93 10.03 5.46
CA CYS A 40 -26.81 11.05 4.89
C CYS A 40 -26.04 12.22 4.28
N LEU A 41 -24.99 12.71 4.95
CA LEU A 41 -24.08 13.72 4.39
C LEU A 41 -23.37 13.19 3.15
N LEU A 42 -22.95 11.93 3.16
CA LEU A 42 -22.36 11.25 2.01
C LEU A 42 -23.30 11.21 0.81
N VAL A 43 -24.57 10.85 1.01
CA VAL A 43 -25.58 10.81 -0.04
C VAL A 43 -25.87 12.22 -0.58
N LEU A 44 -26.01 13.20 0.30
CA LEU A 44 -26.25 14.60 -0.10
C LEU A 44 -25.09 15.17 -0.91
N GLU A 45 -23.85 14.96 -0.50
CA GLU A 45 -22.69 15.49 -1.23
C GLU A 45 -22.39 14.71 -2.53
N LEU A 46 -22.73 13.41 -2.61
CA LEU A 46 -22.74 12.63 -3.85
C LEU A 46 -23.78 13.15 -4.85
N LEU A 47 -24.98 13.47 -4.38
CA LEU A 47 -26.06 14.05 -5.19
C LEU A 47 -25.73 15.47 -5.67
N LEU A 48 -24.97 16.23 -4.88
CA LEU A 48 -24.58 17.60 -5.21
C LEU A 48 -23.33 17.68 -6.11
N GLY A 49 -22.71 16.56 -6.46
CA GLY A 49 -21.57 16.51 -7.39
C GLY A 49 -20.30 17.23 -6.90
N ARG A 50 -20.23 17.58 -5.60
CA ARG A 50 -19.14 18.36 -5.00
C ARG A 50 -18.02 17.50 -4.41
N PHE A 51 -18.11 16.18 -4.54
CA PHE A 51 -17.28 15.23 -3.80
C PHE A 51 -16.03 14.79 -4.58
N ASP A 52 -14.85 15.09 -4.07
CA ASP A 52 -13.63 14.39 -4.44
C ASP A 52 -13.64 12.99 -3.79
N ARG A 53 -14.18 12.01 -4.53
CA ARG A 53 -14.27 10.60 -4.12
C ARG A 53 -12.93 10.06 -3.59
N ARG A 54 -11.79 10.59 -4.07
CA ARG A 54 -10.45 10.13 -3.67
C ARG A 54 -10.15 10.48 -2.22
N ARG A 55 -10.49 11.70 -1.77
CA ARG A 55 -10.26 12.15 -0.38
C ARG A 55 -11.09 11.37 0.63
N LEU A 56 -12.34 11.07 0.31
CA LEU A 56 -13.20 10.27 1.19
C LEU A 56 -12.73 8.82 1.31
N ILE A 57 -12.44 8.17 0.17
CA ILE A 57 -11.90 6.80 0.18
C ILE A 57 -10.61 6.76 0.99
N PHE A 58 -9.74 7.77 0.84
CA PHE A 58 -8.54 7.91 1.65
C PHE A 58 -8.85 8.06 3.14
N ALA A 59 -9.79 8.93 3.53
CA ALA A 59 -10.18 9.13 4.92
C ALA A 59 -10.79 7.87 5.56
N LEU A 60 -11.65 7.16 4.82
CA LEU A 60 -12.24 5.89 5.25
C LEU A 60 -11.17 4.79 5.38
N ARG A 61 -10.25 4.67 4.41
CA ARG A 61 -9.11 3.75 4.49
C ARG A 61 -8.22 4.05 5.69
N LYS A 62 -7.94 5.33 5.95
CA LYS A 62 -7.16 5.77 7.11
C LYS A 62 -7.86 5.41 8.42
N LYS A 63 -9.16 5.70 8.54
CA LYS A 63 -9.96 5.35 9.74
C LYS A 63 -9.99 3.84 9.98
N HIS A 64 -10.25 3.05 8.94
CA HIS A 64 -10.30 1.60 9.03
C HIS A 64 -8.93 0.99 9.36
N SER A 65 -7.85 1.51 8.76
CA SER A 65 -6.48 1.10 9.09
C SER A 65 -6.14 1.38 10.55
N LEU A 66 -6.52 2.54 11.09
CA LEU A 66 -6.33 2.85 12.51
C LEU A 66 -7.13 1.92 13.43
N GLN A 67 -8.36 1.56 13.05
CA GLN A 67 -9.17 0.59 13.80
C GLN A 67 -8.54 -0.80 13.79
N ILE A 68 -8.07 -1.27 12.63
CA ILE A 68 -7.33 -2.53 12.51
C ILE A 68 -6.06 -2.47 13.37
N GLN A 69 -5.28 -1.39 13.32
CA GLN A 69 -4.08 -1.26 14.15
C GLN A 69 -4.37 -1.29 15.65
N GLN A 70 -5.49 -0.71 16.08
CA GLN A 70 -5.94 -0.75 17.48
C GLN A 70 -6.42 -2.15 17.89
N GLN A 71 -6.98 -2.94 16.97
CA GLN A 71 -7.40 -4.32 17.20
C GLN A 71 -6.25 -5.32 17.09
N CYS A 72 -5.29 -5.06 16.21
CA CYS A 72 -3.99 -5.71 16.11
C CYS A 72 -3.08 -5.16 17.20
N ILE A 73 -3.48 -5.30 18.47
CA ILE A 73 -2.55 -5.18 19.58
C ILE A 73 -1.44 -6.19 19.28
N PRO A 74 -0.16 -5.77 19.17
CA PRO A 74 0.92 -6.71 19.05
C PRO A 74 0.84 -7.58 20.31
N SER A 75 0.39 -8.82 20.17
CA SER A 75 0.58 -9.81 21.23
C SER A 75 2.08 -10.02 21.32
N ALA A 76 2.75 -9.21 22.14
CA ALA A 76 4.18 -9.27 22.42
C ALA A 76 4.61 -10.60 23.06
N LYS A 77 3.69 -11.57 23.21
CA LYS A 77 3.88 -12.84 23.89
C LYS A 77 3.96 -14.05 22.97
N THR A 78 3.63 -13.92 21.68
CA THR A 78 3.70 -15.05 20.74
C THR A 78 4.97 -14.99 19.90
N LYS A 79 5.82 -16.01 20.00
CA LYS A 79 7.00 -16.18 19.16
C LYS A 79 6.56 -16.14 17.68
N PRO A 80 7.20 -15.34 16.81
CA PRO A 80 6.83 -15.29 15.41
C PRO A 80 6.97 -16.67 14.79
N LEU A 81 5.91 -17.11 14.10
CA LEU A 81 5.95 -18.34 13.32
C LEU A 81 6.79 -18.09 12.06
N PRO A 82 7.63 -19.06 11.66
CA PRO A 82 8.38 -18.94 10.41
C PRO A 82 7.41 -18.84 9.23
N VAL A 83 7.72 -17.97 8.27
CA VAL A 83 6.99 -17.89 7.01
C VAL A 83 7.32 -19.16 6.19
N PRO A 84 6.33 -19.87 5.63
CA PRO A 84 6.59 -21.01 4.77
C PRO A 84 7.50 -20.64 3.59
N GLU A 85 8.46 -21.52 3.30
CA GLU A 85 9.38 -21.36 2.18
C GLU A 85 9.22 -22.53 1.21
N ILE A 86 9.28 -22.26 -0.09
CA ILE A 86 9.16 -23.27 -1.14
C ILE A 86 10.10 -22.95 -2.30
N ALA A 87 10.71 -23.96 -2.92
CA ALA A 87 11.52 -23.75 -4.10
C ALA A 87 10.65 -23.45 -5.33
N ALA A 88 11.14 -22.61 -6.24
CA ALA A 88 10.43 -22.30 -7.48
C ALA A 88 10.18 -23.52 -8.38
N ALA A 89 11.01 -24.56 -8.30
CA ALA A 89 10.78 -25.80 -9.05
C ALA A 89 9.56 -26.59 -8.54
N ASP A 90 9.19 -26.37 -7.27
CA ASP A 90 8.12 -27.13 -6.60
C ASP A 90 6.79 -26.37 -6.53
N ILE A 91 6.72 -25.15 -7.08
CA ILE A 91 5.52 -24.32 -7.05
C ILE A 91 4.70 -24.48 -8.32
N SER A 92 3.39 -24.59 -8.15
CA SER A 92 2.39 -24.51 -9.22
C SER A 92 1.30 -23.51 -8.81
N PRO A 93 0.46 -23.00 -9.75
CA PRO A 93 -0.62 -22.08 -9.40
C PRO A 93 -1.58 -22.62 -8.32
N SER A 94 -1.95 -23.90 -8.41
CA SER A 94 -2.83 -24.54 -7.43
C SER A 94 -2.17 -24.64 -6.05
N LYS A 95 -0.89 -25.05 -6.01
CA LYS A 95 -0.12 -25.17 -4.77
C LYS A 95 0.16 -23.81 -4.14
N PHE A 96 0.41 -22.78 -4.95
CA PHE A 96 0.55 -21.41 -4.50
C PHE A 96 -0.73 -20.89 -3.85
N HIS A 97 -1.88 -21.09 -4.51
CA HIS A 97 -3.18 -20.72 -3.93
C HIS A 97 -3.46 -21.47 -2.62
N GLN A 98 -3.08 -22.75 -2.53
CA GLN A 98 -3.25 -23.55 -1.31
C GLN A 98 -2.37 -23.05 -0.16
N ILE A 99 -1.06 -22.87 -0.38
CA ILE A 99 -0.10 -22.44 0.66
C ILE A 99 -0.44 -21.03 1.17
N THR A 100 -0.85 -20.15 0.26
CA THR A 100 -1.24 -18.78 0.60
C THR A 100 -2.66 -18.67 1.15
N ASN A 101 -3.42 -19.78 1.23
CA ASN A 101 -4.83 -19.78 1.61
C ASN A 101 -5.65 -18.74 0.81
N GLY A 102 -5.50 -18.74 -0.51
CA GLY A 102 -6.15 -17.74 -1.38
C GLY A 102 -5.59 -16.33 -1.19
N LEU A 103 -4.26 -16.21 -1.06
CA LEU A 103 -3.52 -14.95 -0.91
C LEU A 103 -3.74 -14.23 0.44
N THR A 104 -4.16 -14.94 1.49
CA THR A 104 -4.30 -14.39 2.85
C THR A 104 -3.10 -14.69 3.75
N SER A 105 -2.20 -15.58 3.32
CA SER A 105 -1.03 -16.01 4.10
C SER A 105 0.26 -15.77 3.32
N PRO A 106 1.33 -15.27 3.97
CA PRO A 106 2.62 -15.04 3.31
C PRO A 106 3.33 -16.35 2.97
N VAL A 107 4.10 -16.33 1.89
CA VAL A 107 4.99 -17.42 1.47
C VAL A 107 6.25 -16.84 0.83
N VAL A 108 7.40 -17.49 1.02
CA VAL A 108 8.64 -17.17 0.31
C VAL A 108 8.90 -18.21 -0.77
N ILE A 109 9.01 -17.77 -2.03
CA ILE A 109 9.32 -18.66 -3.16
C ILE A 109 10.78 -18.46 -3.57
N LYS A 110 11.64 -19.40 -3.21
CA LYS A 110 13.08 -19.31 -3.45
C LYS A 110 13.43 -19.55 -4.91
N GLY A 111 14.23 -18.65 -5.48
CA GLY A 111 14.73 -18.77 -6.84
C GLY A 111 13.69 -18.52 -7.93
N PHE A 112 12.54 -17.93 -7.60
CA PHE A 112 11.45 -17.70 -8.55
C PHE A 112 11.85 -16.87 -9.76
N LEU A 113 12.73 -15.88 -9.55
CA LEU A 113 13.21 -14.94 -10.56
C LEU A 113 14.67 -15.15 -10.92
N ARG A 114 15.26 -16.32 -10.61
CA ARG A 114 16.70 -16.59 -10.80
C ARG A 114 17.14 -16.45 -12.26
N ASP A 115 16.23 -16.75 -13.18
CA ASP A 115 16.35 -16.69 -14.63
C ASP A 115 15.94 -15.32 -15.22
N SER A 116 15.53 -14.37 -14.38
CA SER A 116 15.20 -13.02 -14.84
C SER A 116 16.41 -12.20 -15.22
N ASP A 117 16.27 -11.35 -16.22
CA ASP A 117 17.28 -10.38 -16.60
C ASP A 117 17.61 -9.45 -15.43
N ALA A 118 16.59 -9.04 -14.67
CA ALA A 118 16.78 -8.24 -13.46
C ALA A 118 17.72 -8.93 -12.46
N CYS A 119 17.57 -10.24 -12.19
CA CYS A 119 18.45 -10.96 -11.27
C CYS A 119 19.91 -11.08 -11.77
N ASN A 120 20.12 -11.07 -13.09
CA ASN A 120 21.43 -11.28 -13.70
C ASN A 120 22.15 -9.98 -14.03
N LYS A 121 21.41 -8.90 -14.30
CA LYS A 121 21.93 -7.60 -14.76
C LYS A 121 21.91 -6.54 -13.66
N TRP A 122 20.89 -6.54 -12.79
CA TRP A 122 20.71 -5.44 -11.85
C TRP A 122 21.79 -5.45 -10.79
N GLY A 123 22.47 -4.31 -10.70
CA GLY A 123 23.51 -4.02 -9.72
C GLY A 123 23.81 -2.53 -9.80
N LEU A 124 24.60 -2.03 -8.85
CA LEU A 124 24.96 -0.60 -8.82
C LEU A 124 25.58 -0.13 -10.15
N PRO A 125 26.52 -0.85 -10.79
CA PRO A 125 27.09 -0.43 -12.07
C PRO A 125 26.05 -0.34 -13.19
N TYR A 126 25.14 -1.32 -13.27
CA TYR A 126 24.07 -1.33 -14.27
C TYR A 126 23.16 -0.11 -14.15
N PHE A 127 22.70 0.20 -12.93
CA PHE A 127 21.83 1.36 -12.72
C PHE A 127 22.57 2.69 -12.88
N GLN A 128 23.85 2.75 -12.51
CA GLN A 128 24.67 3.94 -12.73
C GLN A 128 24.86 4.23 -14.23
N GLU A 129 25.06 3.19 -15.05
CA GLU A 129 25.17 3.31 -16.51
C GLU A 129 23.82 3.69 -17.14
N LYS A 130 22.75 2.95 -16.84
CA LYS A 130 21.46 3.11 -17.52
C LYS A 130 20.66 4.31 -17.05
N LEU A 131 20.73 4.62 -15.74
CA LEU A 131 19.84 5.58 -15.10
C LEU A 131 20.57 6.73 -14.42
N GLY A 132 21.91 6.79 -14.47
CA GLY A 132 22.72 7.67 -13.62
C GLY A 132 22.31 9.15 -13.64
N GLU A 133 21.87 9.67 -14.78
CA GLU A 133 21.43 11.08 -14.92
C GLU A 133 19.93 11.29 -14.63
N SER A 134 19.16 10.22 -14.45
CA SER A 134 17.74 10.30 -14.07
C SER A 134 17.60 10.87 -12.66
N VAL A 135 16.53 11.62 -12.42
CA VAL A 135 16.29 12.30 -11.16
C VAL A 135 15.00 11.80 -10.53
N TYR A 136 15.08 11.33 -9.28
CA TYR A 136 13.93 10.78 -8.55
C TYR A 136 13.85 11.34 -7.12
N PRO A 137 12.65 11.34 -6.52
CA PRO A 137 12.49 11.69 -5.11
C PRO A 137 13.14 10.61 -4.23
N ALA A 138 14.11 11.02 -3.43
CA ALA A 138 14.74 10.22 -2.40
C ALA A 138 14.42 10.78 -1.02
N ILE A 139 14.45 9.89 -0.02
CA ILE A 139 14.27 10.21 1.38
C ILE A 139 15.64 10.19 2.04
N LYS A 140 16.05 11.33 2.59
CA LYS A 140 17.21 11.41 3.48
C LYS A 140 16.77 11.19 4.92
N ASP A 141 17.25 10.13 5.55
CA ASP A 141 16.94 9.81 6.94
C ASP A 141 17.80 10.67 7.88
N SER A 142 17.20 11.74 8.40
CA SER A 142 17.82 12.70 9.33
C SER A 142 18.05 12.13 10.73
N ARG A 143 17.54 10.93 11.05
CA ARG A 143 17.48 10.41 12.43
C ARG A 143 18.81 9.88 12.98
N GLN A 144 19.88 9.89 12.19
CA GLN A 144 21.24 9.67 12.69
C GLN A 144 21.94 10.96 13.12
N GLU A 145 21.44 12.12 12.68
CA GLU A 145 21.88 13.39 13.22
C GLU A 145 21.08 13.62 14.51
N ASN A 146 21.77 13.89 15.63
CA ASN A 146 21.20 14.13 16.97
C ASN A 146 20.32 15.39 17.02
N SER A 147 19.31 15.48 16.17
CA SER A 147 18.43 16.63 16.01
C SER A 147 17.02 16.28 16.49
N GLU A 148 16.46 17.17 17.30
CA GLU A 148 15.16 17.01 17.95
C GLU A 148 13.98 17.07 16.95
N ASN A 149 14.24 17.45 15.69
CA ASN A 149 13.26 17.45 14.60
C ASN A 149 13.53 16.32 13.59
N LYS A 150 12.98 15.14 13.89
CA LYS A 150 13.12 13.88 13.12
C LYS A 150 12.21 13.81 11.89
N GLU A 151 12.17 14.87 11.09
CA GLU A 151 11.42 14.84 9.83
C GLU A 151 12.30 14.30 8.70
N ASN A 152 11.77 13.30 8.01
CA ASN A 152 12.39 12.76 6.81
C ASN A 152 12.32 13.83 5.73
N LYS A 153 13.47 14.26 5.20
CA LYS A 153 13.50 15.22 4.10
C LYS A 153 13.38 14.47 2.78
N VAL A 154 12.44 14.90 1.94
CA VAL A 154 12.33 14.42 0.56
C VAL A 154 13.09 15.39 -0.34
N GLU A 155 13.98 14.88 -1.17
CA GLU A 155 14.73 15.68 -2.14
C GLU A 155 14.84 14.96 -3.49
N LEU A 156 14.93 15.73 -4.56
CA LEU A 156 15.20 15.19 -5.89
C LEU A 156 16.70 14.98 -6.02
N ILE A 157 17.11 13.74 -6.28
CA ILE A 157 18.52 13.35 -6.42
C ILE A 157 18.73 12.63 -7.73
N LYS A 158 19.91 12.81 -8.34
CA LYS A 158 20.32 11.97 -9.46
C LYS A 158 20.56 10.54 -8.98
N VAL A 159 20.21 9.56 -9.80
CA VAL A 159 20.46 8.16 -9.47
C VAL A 159 21.95 7.90 -9.21
N ARG A 160 22.86 8.48 -10.00
CA ARG A 160 24.30 8.32 -9.76
C ARG A 160 24.70 8.73 -8.34
N ASP A 161 24.31 9.93 -7.92
CA ASP A 161 24.67 10.49 -6.61
C ASP A 161 24.10 9.63 -5.47
N LEU A 162 22.87 9.15 -5.63
CA LEU A 162 22.26 8.20 -4.71
C LEU A 162 23.04 6.89 -4.61
N LEU A 163 23.38 6.26 -5.73
CA LEU A 163 24.08 4.96 -5.74
C LEU A 163 25.50 5.09 -5.17
N GLU A 164 26.18 6.21 -5.42
CA GLU A 164 27.46 6.53 -4.80
C GLU A 164 27.31 6.71 -3.28
N GLY A 165 26.28 7.43 -2.83
CA GLY A 165 25.97 7.58 -1.42
C GLY A 165 25.67 6.25 -0.73
N ILE A 166 24.88 5.38 -1.37
CA ILE A 166 24.59 4.02 -0.90
C ILE A 166 25.89 3.22 -0.73
N SER A 167 26.81 3.33 -1.70
CA SER A 167 28.12 2.66 -1.64
C SER A 167 28.99 3.17 -0.48
N ARG A 168 28.81 4.43 -0.06
CA ARG A 168 29.46 5.03 1.11
C ARG A 168 28.73 4.78 2.42
N GLY A 169 27.57 4.10 2.40
CA GLY A 169 26.78 3.85 3.60
C GLY A 169 25.86 5.01 4.01
N GLU A 170 25.62 5.98 3.13
CA GLU A 170 24.72 7.10 3.41
C GLU A 170 23.26 6.61 3.58
N HIS A 171 22.55 7.23 4.51
CA HIS A 171 21.17 6.88 4.85
C HIS A 171 20.15 7.61 3.98
N THR A 172 20.35 7.55 2.67
CA THR A 172 19.43 8.07 1.65
C THR A 172 18.84 6.90 0.86
N TYR A 173 17.54 6.91 0.61
CA TYR A 173 16.86 5.79 -0.04
C TYR A 173 15.71 6.23 -0.97
N LEU A 174 15.48 5.47 -2.03
CA LEU A 174 14.23 5.53 -2.81
C LEU A 174 13.17 4.68 -2.14
N ASN A 175 11.97 5.22 -2.04
CA ASN A 175 10.82 4.56 -1.43
C ASN A 175 9.59 4.75 -2.32
N ASN A 176 8.97 3.66 -2.75
CA ASN A 176 7.76 3.70 -3.56
C ASN A 176 7.87 4.55 -4.84
N VAL A 177 9.01 4.46 -5.54
CA VAL A 177 9.20 5.23 -6.78
C VAL A 177 8.67 4.41 -7.95
N THR A 178 7.41 4.66 -8.33
CA THR A 178 6.77 4.04 -9.51
C THR A 178 7.25 4.66 -10.82
N GLN A 179 7.51 5.98 -10.81
CA GLN A 179 7.83 6.75 -12.03
C GLN A 179 9.05 6.21 -12.77
N ILE A 180 9.99 5.57 -12.08
CA ILE A 180 11.19 4.96 -12.69
C ILE A 180 10.85 3.96 -13.79
N PHE A 181 9.75 3.22 -13.66
CA PHE A 181 9.31 2.24 -14.65
C PHE A 181 8.58 2.88 -15.84
N ALA A 182 7.91 4.00 -15.60
CA ALA A 182 7.26 4.78 -16.66
C ALA A 182 8.32 5.48 -17.53
N ASP A 183 9.36 6.03 -16.91
CA ASP A 183 10.48 6.68 -17.59
C ASP A 183 11.39 5.65 -18.29
N ASN A 184 11.47 4.42 -17.75
CA ASN A 184 12.38 3.38 -18.23
C ASN A 184 11.64 2.04 -18.45
N PRO A 185 10.82 1.92 -19.52
CA PRO A 185 9.99 0.73 -19.75
C PRO A 185 10.77 -0.59 -19.87
N PHE A 186 12.03 -0.55 -20.32
CA PHE A 186 12.89 -1.74 -20.41
C PHE A 186 13.06 -2.44 -19.06
N LEU A 187 12.96 -1.71 -17.94
CA LEU A 187 13.01 -2.30 -16.60
C LEU A 187 11.83 -3.25 -16.36
N ILE A 188 10.65 -2.96 -16.91
CA ILE A 188 9.46 -3.83 -16.77
C ILE A 188 9.67 -5.14 -17.51
N GLU A 189 10.28 -5.11 -18.69
CA GLU A 189 10.59 -6.30 -19.48
C GLU A 189 11.56 -7.22 -18.71
N GLU A 190 12.55 -6.64 -18.04
CA GLU A 190 13.56 -7.39 -17.27
C GLU A 190 13.02 -8.05 -15.99
N LEU A 191 11.90 -7.56 -15.44
CA LEU A 191 11.23 -8.14 -14.26
C LEU A 191 10.56 -9.49 -14.53
N GLN A 192 10.27 -9.81 -15.80
CA GLN A 192 9.55 -11.03 -16.21
C GLN A 192 8.19 -11.23 -15.50
N LEU A 193 7.41 -10.16 -15.36
CA LEU A 193 6.12 -10.15 -14.64
C LEU A 193 5.10 -11.20 -15.14
N GLY A 194 5.22 -11.65 -16.39
CA GLY A 194 4.40 -12.73 -16.94
C GLY A 194 4.51 -14.04 -16.16
N LYS A 195 5.68 -14.36 -15.59
CA LYS A 195 5.91 -15.54 -14.76
C LYS A 195 5.10 -15.45 -13.46
N LEU A 196 5.12 -14.27 -12.83
CA LEU A 196 4.38 -14.01 -11.59
C LEU A 196 2.86 -14.07 -11.82
N ALA A 197 2.36 -13.44 -12.88
CA ALA A 197 0.94 -13.49 -13.20
C ALA A 197 0.44 -14.89 -13.55
N SER A 198 1.25 -15.67 -14.27
CA SER A 198 0.96 -17.09 -14.53
C SER A 198 0.83 -17.89 -13.24
N LEU A 199 1.69 -17.64 -12.26
CA LEU A 199 1.62 -18.27 -10.94
C LEU A 199 0.35 -17.88 -10.18
N MET A 200 -0.05 -16.60 -10.26
CA MET A 200 -1.25 -16.08 -9.60
C MET A 200 -2.55 -16.43 -10.34
N ASN A 201 -2.46 -17.08 -11.51
CA ASN A 201 -3.58 -17.35 -12.41
C ASN A 201 -4.34 -16.05 -12.77
N THR A 202 -3.62 -14.95 -12.93
CA THR A 202 -4.16 -13.66 -13.37
C THR A 202 -3.86 -13.47 -14.84
N LYS A 203 -4.86 -13.01 -15.62
CA LYS A 203 -4.63 -12.69 -17.03
C LYS A 203 -3.73 -11.45 -17.12
N VAL A 204 -2.55 -11.58 -17.72
CA VAL A 204 -1.74 -10.44 -18.14
C VAL A 204 -2.31 -9.93 -19.44
N THR A 205 -3.08 -8.86 -19.39
CA THR A 205 -3.28 -7.99 -20.55
C THR A 205 -2.36 -6.81 -20.32
N ASN A 206 -1.28 -6.68 -21.10
CA ASN A 206 -0.45 -5.46 -21.21
C ASN A 206 -0.29 -4.60 -19.92
N GLY A 207 0.26 -5.17 -18.85
CA GLY A 207 0.53 -4.42 -17.60
C GLY A 207 -0.62 -4.33 -16.60
N ASP A 208 -1.85 -4.75 -16.95
CA ASP A 208 -3.05 -4.60 -16.12
C ASP A 208 -3.11 -5.53 -14.89
N CYS A 209 -2.16 -6.46 -14.74
CA CYS A 209 -2.18 -7.40 -13.60
C CYS A 209 -1.51 -6.85 -12.33
N PHE A 210 -0.81 -5.72 -12.42
CA PHE A 210 -0.18 -5.05 -11.28
C PHE A 210 -0.62 -3.58 -11.25
N ASP A 211 -1.40 -3.21 -10.23
CA ASP A 211 -1.92 -1.83 -10.09
C ASP A 211 -0.78 -0.80 -9.95
N VAL A 212 0.30 -1.16 -9.26
CA VAL A 212 1.46 -0.30 -8.99
C VAL A 212 2.71 -1.17 -8.85
N ILE A 213 3.80 -0.75 -9.48
CA ILE A 213 5.13 -1.36 -9.32
C ILE A 213 6.05 -0.32 -8.69
N ASN A 214 6.71 -0.69 -7.60
CA ASN A 214 7.52 0.24 -6.81
C ASN A 214 8.97 -0.21 -6.78
N MET A 215 9.89 0.74 -6.97
CA MET A 215 11.32 0.52 -6.74
C MET A 215 11.72 1.00 -5.34
N PHE A 216 12.58 0.23 -4.69
CA PHE A 216 13.19 0.55 -3.40
C PHE A 216 14.70 0.34 -3.48
N TRP A 217 15.48 1.37 -3.14
CA TRP A 217 16.94 1.29 -3.03
C TRP A 217 17.39 2.03 -1.79
N GLY A 218 18.33 1.47 -1.04
CA GLY A 218 18.90 2.16 0.11
C GLY A 218 19.81 1.25 0.92
N VAL A 219 20.56 1.87 1.82
CA VAL A 219 21.37 1.16 2.83
C VAL A 219 20.47 0.83 4.01
N LYS A 220 20.39 -0.45 4.38
CA LYS A 220 19.79 -1.00 5.62
C LYS A 220 18.71 -0.07 6.20
N VAL A 221 17.58 0.03 5.50
CA VAL A 221 16.45 0.86 5.94
C VAL A 221 15.87 0.23 7.20
N ARG A 222 15.71 1.02 8.28
CA ARG A 222 15.13 0.53 9.54
C ARG A 222 13.67 0.10 9.36
N GLU A 223 13.21 -0.72 10.29
CA GLU A 223 11.85 -1.30 10.37
C GLU A 223 10.77 -0.23 10.17
N ILE A 224 10.04 -0.31 9.05
CA ILE A 224 8.81 0.44 8.83
C ILE A 224 7.66 -0.54 9.05
N ALA A 225 6.99 -0.42 10.19
CA ALA A 225 5.73 -1.11 10.41
C ALA A 225 4.65 -0.41 9.61
N CYS A 226 4.07 -1.09 8.62
CA CYS A 226 2.93 -0.60 7.88
C CYS A 226 1.84 -1.68 7.81
N THR A 227 0.58 -1.25 7.84
CA THR A 227 -0.55 -2.12 7.52
C THR A 227 -0.91 -1.87 6.07
N VAL A 228 -0.75 -2.88 5.24
CA VAL A 228 -1.08 -2.80 3.82
C VAL A 228 -2.45 -3.42 3.61
N LEU A 229 -3.35 -2.67 2.98
CA LEU A 229 -4.72 -3.11 2.64
C LEU A 229 -4.83 -3.76 1.25
N LEU A 230 -3.69 -3.98 0.58
CA LEU A 230 -3.58 -4.50 -0.78
C LEU A 230 -2.78 -5.82 -0.79
N ARG A 231 -2.96 -6.60 -1.86
CA ARG A 231 -2.12 -7.77 -2.14
C ARG A 231 -0.76 -7.29 -2.61
N GLU A 232 0.26 -7.40 -1.77
CA GLU A 232 1.63 -7.04 -2.14
C GLU A 232 2.46 -8.27 -2.46
N THR A 233 3.29 -8.13 -3.50
CA THR A 233 4.35 -9.08 -3.82
C THR A 233 5.67 -8.33 -3.77
N PHE A 234 6.59 -8.78 -2.92
CA PHE A 234 7.93 -8.24 -2.82
C PHE A 234 8.90 -9.09 -3.64
N LEU A 235 9.58 -8.45 -4.59
CA LEU A 235 10.59 -9.09 -5.44
C LEU A 235 11.97 -8.58 -5.02
N GLN A 236 12.79 -9.45 -4.44
CA GLN A 236 14.14 -9.12 -3.99
C GLN A 236 15.17 -9.51 -5.05
N TYR A 237 15.85 -8.53 -5.64
CA TYR A 237 16.89 -8.77 -6.66
C TYR A 237 18.32 -8.65 -6.12
N CYS A 238 18.59 -7.70 -5.21
CA CYS A 238 19.93 -7.49 -4.64
C CYS A 238 19.87 -7.33 -3.12
N GLY A 239 20.74 -8.01 -2.37
CA GLY A 239 20.81 -7.88 -0.90
C GLY A 239 19.79 -8.73 -0.14
N THR A 240 19.47 -8.33 1.10
CA THR A 240 18.54 -9.06 1.97
C THR A 240 17.54 -8.10 2.62
N GLN A 241 16.29 -8.55 2.75
CA GLN A 241 15.22 -7.84 3.46
C GLN A 241 14.74 -8.68 4.63
N LYS A 242 14.58 -8.05 5.80
CA LYS A 242 13.95 -8.67 6.97
C LYS A 242 12.53 -8.14 7.09
N MET A 243 11.56 -9.04 7.15
CA MET A 243 10.15 -8.69 7.30
C MET A 243 9.56 -9.40 8.51
N ALA A 244 8.83 -8.65 9.34
CA ALA A 244 7.97 -9.20 10.38
C ALA A 244 6.53 -9.11 9.89
N VAL A 245 5.81 -10.23 9.84
CA VAL A 245 4.41 -10.29 9.40
C VAL A 245 3.54 -10.69 10.57
N ASN A 246 2.66 -9.80 10.99
CA ASN A 246 1.63 -10.10 11.98
C ASN A 246 0.40 -10.65 11.25
N ARG A 247 -0.03 -11.86 11.62
CA ARG A 247 -1.32 -12.38 11.17
C ARG A 247 -2.43 -11.75 12.02
N PRO A 248 -3.56 -11.32 11.43
CA PRO A 248 -4.74 -10.95 12.20
C PRO A 248 -5.26 -12.14 13.03
#